data_AF-A0AAW8SRS2-F1
#
_entry.id   AF-A0AAW8SRS2-F1
#
_cell.length_a   1.000
_cell.length_b   1.000
_cell.length_c   1.000
_cell.angle_alpha   90.00
_cell.angle_beta   90.00
_cell.angle_gamma   90.00
#
_symmetry.space_group_name_H-M   'P 1'
#
loop_
_entity.id
_entity.type
_entity.pdbx_description
1 polymer ?
#
loop_
_entity_poly.entity_id
_entity_poly.type
_entity_poly.pdbx_seq_one_letter_code
_entity_poly.pdbx_strand_id
1 'polypeptide(L)' 'MLTTKSRLQGGSVVITLPSDNGKMPPENQEYIVVYSEDGTITLVPKIEDPFSDGEEAEYYEKDKSCNG' A
#
# COMPACT_ATOMS: atom_id res chain seq x y z
N MET A 1 13.64 9.96 13.18
CA MET A 1 14.39 9.68 11.93
C MET A 1 15.35 8.55 12.22
N LEU A 2 15.22 7.43 11.50
CA LEU A 2 16.04 6.23 11.69
C LEU A 2 16.95 6.04 10.48
N THR A 3 18.13 5.46 10.70
CA THR A 3 19.09 5.16 9.65
C THR A 3 19.35 3.67 9.60
N THR A 4 19.46 3.12 8.40
CA THR A 4 19.85 1.73 8.15
C THR A 4 20.86 1.71 7.02
N LYS A 5 21.66 0.65 6.94
CA LYS A 5 22.67 0.49 5.91
C LYS A 5 22.29 -0.68 5.02
N SER A 6 22.34 -0.47 3.72
CA SER A 6 22.13 -1.54 2.75
C SER A 6 23.27 -2.56 2.80
N ARG A 7 22.98 -3.80 2.42
CA ARG A 7 23.97 -4.87 2.28
C ARG A 7 23.73 -5.67 1.00
N LEU A 8 24.80 -6.25 0.48
CA LEU A 8 24.70 -7.21 -0.62
C LEU A 8 24.41 -8.61 -0.08
N GLN A 9 23.37 -9.26 -0.61
CA GLN A 9 23.00 -10.62 -0.29
C GLN A 9 22.54 -11.33 -1.56
N GLY A 10 23.27 -12.38 -1.98
CA GLY A 10 22.92 -13.14 -3.19
C GLY A 10 22.85 -12.30 -4.47
N GLY A 11 23.71 -11.28 -4.61
CA GLY A 11 23.68 -10.33 -5.74
C GLY A 11 22.59 -9.27 -5.68
N SER A 12 21.74 -9.31 -4.66
CA SER A 12 20.69 -8.30 -4.43
C SER A 12 21.12 -7.30 -3.36
N VAL A 13 20.68 -6.05 -3.50
CA VAL A 13 20.81 -5.03 -2.45
C VAL A 13 19.62 -5.15 -1.50
N VAL A 14 19.90 -5.41 -0.24
CA VAL A 14 18.89 -5.59 0.81
C VAL A 14 18.99 -4.45 1.81
N ILE A 15 17.84 -3.89 2.18
CA ILE A 15 17.71 -2.87 3.22
C ILE A 15 16.84 -3.44 4.33
N THR A 16 17.36 -3.45 5.57
CA THR A 16 16.57 -3.79 6.74
C THR A 16 15.84 -2.55 7.22
N LEU A 17 14.50 -2.57 7.19
CA LEU A 17 13.68 -1.52 7.76
C LEU A 17 13.75 -1.59 9.30
N PRO A 18 14.26 -0.53 9.97
CA PRO A 18 14.36 -0.52 11.42
C PRO A 18 12.96 -0.40 12.06
N SER A 19 12.81 -0.93 13.28
CA SER A 19 11.60 -0.73 14.09
C SER A 19 11.46 0.73 14.47
N ASP A 20 10.29 1.32 14.24
CA ASP A 20 9.98 2.68 14.68
C ASP A 20 9.01 2.65 15.86
N ASN A 21 9.50 3.06 17.03
CA ASN A 21 8.72 3.09 18.28
C ASN A 21 8.01 1.75 18.60
N GLY A 22 8.68 0.63 18.33
CA GLY A 22 8.16 -0.73 18.55
C GLY A 22 7.28 -1.26 17.42
N LYS A 23 7.01 -0.46 16.38
CA LYS A 23 6.27 -0.91 15.18
C LYS A 23 7.26 -1.45 14.16
N MET A 24 7.11 -2.73 13.83
CA MET A 24 7.85 -3.36 12.74
C MET A 24 6.93 -3.51 11.53
N PRO A 25 7.49 -3.43 10.31
CA PRO A 25 6.76 -3.83 9.11
C PRO A 25 6.32 -5.30 9.23
N PRO A 26 5.10 -5.64 8.78
CA PRO A 26 4.64 -7.02 8.79
C PRO A 26 5.52 -7.92 7.91
N GLU A 27 5.64 -9.18 8.32
CA GLU A 27 6.36 -10.20 7.54
C GLU A 27 5.67 -10.43 6.19
N ASN A 28 6.45 -10.66 5.14
CA ASN A 28 5.95 -10.93 3.77
C ASN A 28 5.03 -9.83 3.17
N GLN A 29 5.07 -8.61 3.70
CA GLN A 29 4.34 -7.47 3.12
C GLN A 29 4.92 -7.09 1.74
N GLU A 30 4.05 -7.03 0.73
CA GLU A 30 4.40 -6.48 -0.59
C GLU A 30 4.36 -4.95 -0.57
N TYR A 31 5.28 -4.33 -1.31
CA TYR A 31 5.36 -2.88 -1.47
C TYR A 31 5.44 -2.50 -2.94
N ILE A 32 4.77 -1.41 -3.29
CA ILE A 32 5.00 -0.67 -4.52
C ILE A 32 6.22 0.23 -4.29
N VAL A 33 7.20 0.14 -5.20
CA VAL A 33 8.44 0.93 -5.13
C VAL A 33 8.35 2.09 -6.12
N VAL A 34 8.49 3.31 -5.62
CA VAL A 34 8.51 4.52 -6.44
C VAL A 34 9.86 5.21 -6.31
N TYR A 35 10.48 5.51 -7.45
CA TYR A 35 11.74 6.28 -7.53
C TYR A 35 11.41 7.71 -7.91
N SER A 36 11.80 8.65 -7.05
CA SER A 36 11.66 10.08 -7.30
C SER A 36 12.96 10.64 -7.91
N GLU A 37 12.86 11.76 -8.63
CA GLU A 37 14.01 12.39 -9.30
C GLU A 37 15.08 12.90 -8.32
N ASP A 38 14.69 13.21 -7.09
CA ASP A 38 15.59 13.63 -6.00
C ASP A 38 16.36 12.47 -5.35
N GLY A 39 16.16 11.23 -5.83
CA GLY A 39 16.76 10.03 -5.28
C GLY A 39 15.99 9.44 -4.09
N THR A 40 14.85 10.02 -3.71
CA THR A 40 13.98 9.46 -2.67
C THR A 40 13.30 8.20 -3.21
N ILE A 41 13.41 7.11 -2.44
CA ILE A 41 12.67 5.86 -2.68
C ILE A 41 11.48 5.83 -1.72
N THR A 42 10.27 5.72 -2.26
CA THR A 42 9.05 5.52 -1.48
C THR A 42 8.59 4.08 -1.58
N LEU A 43 8.30 3.47 -0.43
CA LEU A 43 7.71 2.14 -0.32
C LEU A 43 6.26 2.30 0.15
N VAL A 44 5.31 1.93 -0.69
CA VAL A 44 3.88 1.97 -0.36
C VAL A 44 3.39 0.54 -0.14
N PRO A 45 2.92 0.16 1.06
CA PRO A 45 2.35 -1.16 1.29
C PRO A 45 1.24 -1.41 0.28
N LYS A 46 1.32 -2.53 -0.43
CA LYS A 46 0.21 -2.96 -1.27
C LYS A 46 -0.87 -3.49 -0.35
N ILE A 47 -2.01 -2.81 -0.35
CA ILE A 47 -3.23 -3.31 0.28
C ILE A 47 -4.00 -4.12 -0.76
N GLU A 48 -4.68 -5.17 -0.31
CA GLU A 48 -5.72 -5.79 -1.12
C GLU A 48 -6.84 -4.75 -1.32
N ASP A 49 -7.44 -4.74 -2.50
CA ASP A 49 -8.48 -3.76 -2.84
C ASP A 49 -9.66 -3.93 -1.88
N PRO A 50 -9.95 -2.96 -0.99
CA PRO A 50 -11.06 -3.07 -0.04
C PRO A 50 -12.44 -3.03 -0.73
N PHE A 51 -12.48 -2.74 -2.03
CA PHE A 51 -13.69 -2.76 -2.85
C PHE A 51 -13.78 -3.99 -3.76
N SER A 52 -12.86 -4.97 -3.66
CA SER A 52 -12.93 -6.20 -4.46
C SER A 52 -14.16 -7.06 -4.13
N ASP A 53 -14.73 -6.88 -2.94
CA ASP A 53 -15.98 -7.52 -2.50
C ASP A 53 -17.22 -6.62 -2.69
N GLY A 54 -17.05 -5.42 -3.27
CA GLY A 54 -18.16 -4.53 -3.55
C GLY A 54 -18.90 -4.98 -4.80
N GLU A 55 -20.17 -5.40 -4.67
CA GLU A 55 -21.01 -5.64 -5.84
C GLU A 55 -21.18 -4.33 -6.64
N GLU A 56 -20.89 -4.39 -7.95
CA GLU A 56 -21.07 -3.27 -8.86
C GLU A 56 -22.54 -2.83 -8.86
N ALA A 57 -22.79 -1.64 -8.32
CA ALA A 57 -23.94 -0.78 -8.59
C ALA A 57 -25.35 -1.38 -8.46
N GLU A 58 -25.93 -1.32 -7.26
CA GLU A 58 -27.39 -1.15 -7.11
C GLU A 58 -27.72 0.28 -6.66
N TYR A 59 -27.54 1.23 -7.58
CA TYR A 59 -28.12 2.57 -7.44
C TYR A 59 -29.64 2.46 -7.67
N TYR A 60 -30.43 2.24 -6.62
CA TYR A 60 -31.88 2.33 -6.73
C TYR A 60 -32.30 3.81 -6.79
N GLU A 61 -32.42 4.36 -7.99
CA GLU A 61 -33.32 5.49 -8.18
C GLU A 61 -34.76 4.95 -8.11
N LYS A 62 -35.36 5.08 -6.93
CA LYS A 62 -36.79 4.81 -6.77
C LYS A 62 -37.55 5.95 -7.44
N ASP A 63 -37.88 5.78 -8.71
CA ASP A 63 -38.82 6.63 -9.43
C ASP A 63 -40.14 6.72 -8.65
N LYS A 64 -40.30 7.81 -7.89
CA LYS A 64 -41.59 8.21 -7.33
C LYS A 64 -42.41 8.80 -8.47
N SER A 65 -43.09 7.94 -9.22
CA SER A 65 -44.23 8.37 -10.01
C SER A 65 -45.40 8.67 -9.06
N CYS A 66 -45.62 9.95 -8.79
CA CYS A 66 -46.87 10.45 -8.22
C CYS A 66 -47.95 10.36 -9.31
N ASN A 67 -48.86 9.38 -9.21
CA ASN A 67 -50.16 9.48 -9.88
C ASN A 67 -51.12 10.26 -8.96
N GLY A 68 -51.75 11.28 -9.55
CA GLY A 68 -52.67 12.22 -8.89
C GLY A 68 -54.11 11.76 -8.78
#